data_AF-A0A961U2S8-F1
#
_entry.id   AF-A0A961U2S8-F1
#
_cell.length_a   1.000
_cell.length_b   1.000
_cell.length_c   1.000
_cell.angle_alpha   90.00
_cell.angle_beta   90.00
_cell.angle_gamma   90.00
#
_symmetry.space_group_name_H-M   'P 1'
#
loop_
_entity.id
_entity.type
_entity.pdbx_description
1 polymer ?
#
loop_
_entity_poly.entity_id
_entity_poly.type
_entity_poly.pdbx_seq_one_letter_code
_entity_poly.pdbx_strand_id
1 'polypeptide(L)'
;MREVAKAIRKHVAGPLADRIFDPGKPLDDPQGLAFAVAALRDAIVEPPENLLPLMPVCDGSFACVVCDRDILDPTLDEGEAFEVIRWHLGLVDPEKQGDVLDLNPIDYLESFSREVGSREGARKAVDRAAQDYYSNYVVRQARPRPDALRPIQLACQNVIIGLAALRHDAVFDGLRVEAYATCETAHLATGEADRSLAALLLCDAFQSGGTMEIRFGRPGSGERPIPHALRRFARVRGLDLGTRDRCSISPKEARDLFLAVTPMSEELRYHAFSAFDAGRISPERLCYALMAGVWGDIELTFLLGTTSRAAAILDGGSDPVDRLARSAEAESCRAAVMVGTLLSRLHNMSEAQGADTVEIIEDSRREVIWATRPELAAVAFGARPGRSIPWVHPGSLSRLAEHHEAIVVLPRPMPQRTDADLLDQIQREQQEAAVFLLVPEGVEMNAFDGVPYMTCPQTLDILDQIVRTRLDTMRIARR
;
A
#
# COMPACT_ATOMS: atom_id res chain seq x y z
N MET A 1 -20.67 -12.89 -26.91
CA MET A 1 -19.34 -13.52 -26.77
C MET A 1 -18.59 -13.74 -28.08
N ARG A 2 -19.00 -14.67 -28.98
CA ARG A 2 -18.24 -14.92 -30.24
C ARG A 2 -18.13 -13.68 -31.15
N GLU A 3 -19.21 -12.94 -31.33
CA GLU A 3 -19.20 -11.71 -32.14
C GLU A 3 -18.38 -10.60 -31.47
N VAL A 4 -18.45 -10.45 -30.14
CA VAL A 4 -17.58 -9.54 -29.36
C VAL A 4 -16.10 -9.90 -29.56
N ALA A 5 -15.73 -11.18 -29.48
CA ALA A 5 -14.35 -11.62 -29.71
C ALA A 5 -13.87 -11.29 -31.14
N LYS A 6 -14.73 -11.49 -32.15
CA LYS A 6 -14.43 -11.09 -33.54
C LYS A 6 -14.28 -9.58 -33.67
N ALA A 7 -15.13 -8.80 -33.02
CA ALA A 7 -15.08 -7.34 -33.05
C ALA A 7 -13.77 -6.85 -32.42
N ILE A 8 -13.44 -7.28 -31.19
CA ILE A 8 -12.18 -6.94 -30.52
C ILE A 8 -10.97 -7.29 -31.39
N ARG A 9 -10.95 -8.48 -31.99
CA ARG A 9 -9.83 -8.92 -32.84
C ARG A 9 -9.61 -8.04 -34.07
N LYS A 10 -10.65 -7.40 -34.62
CA LYS A 10 -10.49 -6.45 -35.74
C LYS A 10 -9.65 -5.22 -35.36
N HIS A 11 -9.65 -4.84 -34.09
CA HIS A 11 -8.86 -3.72 -33.56
C HIS A 11 -7.43 -4.12 -33.18
N VAL A 12 -7.08 -5.40 -33.31
CA VAL A 12 -5.78 -5.92 -32.88
C VAL A 12 -4.86 -6.00 -34.09
N ALA A 13 -3.78 -5.22 -34.03
CA ALA A 13 -2.69 -5.29 -35.00
C ALA A 13 -1.35 -5.54 -34.30
N GLY A 14 -0.40 -6.09 -35.05
CA GLY A 14 1.00 -6.18 -34.64
C GLY A 14 1.27 -7.23 -33.54
N PRO A 15 2.10 -6.91 -32.53
CA PRO A 15 2.71 -7.89 -31.62
C PRO A 15 1.72 -8.62 -30.68
N LEU A 16 0.43 -8.24 -30.68
CA LEU A 16 -0.60 -8.87 -29.88
C LEU A 16 -1.41 -9.94 -30.61
N ALA A 17 -1.27 -10.07 -31.94
CA ALA A 17 -2.06 -11.01 -32.73
C ALA A 17 -1.96 -12.45 -32.22
N ASP A 18 -0.76 -12.86 -31.78
CA ASP A 18 -0.48 -14.21 -31.26
C ASP A 18 -0.77 -14.36 -29.76
N ARG A 19 -1.22 -13.30 -29.09
CA ARG A 19 -1.53 -13.32 -27.65
C ARG A 19 -3.02 -13.36 -27.37
N ILE A 20 -3.85 -12.91 -28.31
CA ILE A 20 -5.30 -12.87 -28.12
C ILE A 20 -5.91 -14.20 -28.53
N PHE A 21 -6.84 -14.67 -27.70
CA PHE A 21 -7.54 -15.91 -27.97
C PHE A 21 -8.38 -15.82 -29.26
N ASP A 22 -8.21 -16.79 -30.13
CA ASP A 22 -8.82 -16.84 -31.46
C ASP A 22 -10.10 -17.68 -31.47
N PRO A 23 -11.27 -17.11 -31.84
CA PRO A 23 -12.49 -17.90 -32.00
C PRO A 23 -12.44 -18.89 -33.17
N GLY A 24 -11.51 -18.74 -34.12
CA GLY A 24 -11.35 -19.62 -35.29
C GLY A 24 -10.41 -20.82 -35.07
N LYS A 25 -9.70 -20.86 -33.94
CA LYS A 25 -8.77 -21.96 -33.60
C LYS A 25 -9.52 -23.14 -32.95
N PRO A 26 -9.00 -24.38 -33.10
CA PRO A 26 -9.62 -25.58 -32.52
C PRO A 26 -9.51 -25.60 -30.99
N LEU A 27 -10.25 -26.53 -30.35
CA LEU A 27 -10.39 -26.64 -28.89
C LEU A 27 -9.07 -26.94 -28.16
N ASP A 28 -8.16 -27.65 -28.82
CA ASP A 28 -6.86 -28.09 -28.31
C ASP A 28 -5.74 -27.08 -28.56
N ASP A 29 -5.99 -26.01 -29.32
CA ASP A 29 -5.00 -24.95 -29.53
C ASP A 29 -4.95 -24.02 -28.30
N PRO A 30 -3.80 -23.85 -27.63
CA PRO A 30 -3.67 -22.97 -26.47
C PRO A 30 -3.99 -21.50 -26.74
N GLN A 31 -3.95 -21.07 -28.00
CA GLN A 31 -4.38 -19.73 -28.43
C GLN A 31 -5.85 -19.71 -28.88
N GLY A 32 -6.59 -20.81 -28.77
CA GLY A 32 -8.00 -20.88 -29.11
C GLY A 32 -8.89 -20.33 -28.00
N LEU A 33 -9.94 -19.58 -28.37
CA LEU A 33 -10.94 -19.10 -27.41
C LEU A 33 -11.65 -20.25 -26.70
N ALA A 34 -11.87 -21.36 -27.40
CA ALA A 34 -12.51 -22.53 -26.81
C ALA A 34 -11.64 -23.18 -25.71
N PHE A 35 -10.32 -23.24 -25.91
CA PHE A 35 -9.37 -23.66 -24.89
C PHE A 35 -9.44 -22.74 -23.66
N ALA A 36 -9.36 -21.42 -23.89
CA ALA A 36 -9.40 -20.44 -22.80
C ALA A 36 -10.69 -20.49 -21.99
N VAL A 37 -11.85 -20.68 -22.64
CA VAL A 37 -13.13 -20.84 -21.96
C VAL A 37 -13.18 -22.14 -21.14
N ALA A 38 -12.61 -23.24 -21.63
CA ALA A 38 -12.51 -24.47 -20.87
C ALA A 38 -11.61 -24.29 -19.63
N ALA A 39 -10.42 -23.72 -19.82
CA ALA A 39 -9.50 -23.43 -18.71
C ALA A 39 -10.11 -22.48 -17.66
N LEU A 40 -10.91 -21.50 -18.10
CA LEU A 40 -11.60 -20.57 -17.21
C LEU A 40 -12.67 -21.28 -16.35
N ARG A 41 -13.38 -22.26 -16.92
CA ARG A 41 -14.37 -23.09 -16.19
C ARG A 41 -13.73 -24.04 -15.19
N ASP A 42 -12.51 -24.47 -15.47
CA ASP A 42 -11.72 -25.33 -14.59
C ASP A 42 -10.96 -24.54 -13.51
N ALA A 43 -11.14 -23.21 -13.44
CA ALA A 43 -10.54 -22.38 -12.41
C ALA A 43 -11.02 -22.78 -11.01
N ILE A 44 -10.16 -22.56 -10.00
CA ILE A 44 -10.47 -22.91 -8.60
C ILE A 44 -11.69 -22.13 -8.08
N VAL A 45 -11.81 -20.85 -8.45
CA VAL A 45 -12.98 -20.01 -8.17
C VAL A 45 -13.84 -19.94 -9.43
N GLU A 46 -15.12 -20.30 -9.31
CA GLU A 46 -16.04 -20.34 -10.44
C GLU A 46 -16.22 -18.94 -11.07
N PRO A 47 -15.92 -18.78 -12.37
CA PRO A 47 -16.09 -17.52 -13.08
C PRO A 47 -17.56 -17.17 -13.30
N PRO A 48 -17.94 -15.89 -13.21
CA PRO A 48 -19.21 -15.41 -13.75
C PRO A 48 -19.36 -15.85 -15.22
N GLU A 49 -20.54 -16.35 -15.59
CA GLU A 49 -20.77 -16.88 -16.95
C GLU A 49 -20.69 -15.79 -18.03
N ASN A 50 -20.62 -14.52 -17.65
CA ASN A 50 -20.56 -13.39 -18.56
C ASN A 50 -19.13 -12.93 -18.88
N LEU A 51 -18.11 -13.69 -18.47
CA LEU A 51 -16.72 -13.39 -18.80
C LEU A 51 -16.30 -13.97 -20.15
N LEU A 52 -15.68 -13.12 -20.96
CA LEU A 52 -15.03 -13.51 -22.23
C LEU A 52 -13.51 -13.41 -22.08
N PRO A 53 -12.77 -14.54 -22.04
CA PRO A 53 -11.31 -14.48 -21.95
C PRO A 53 -10.73 -13.84 -23.22
N LEU A 54 -9.86 -12.86 -23.03
CA LEU A 54 -9.24 -12.06 -24.08
C LEU A 54 -7.83 -12.56 -24.40
N MET A 55 -6.98 -12.67 -23.38
CA MET A 55 -5.58 -13.07 -23.51
C MET A 55 -4.98 -13.49 -22.16
N PRO A 56 -3.87 -14.24 -22.12
CA PRO A 56 -3.15 -14.48 -20.88
C PRO A 56 -2.47 -13.20 -20.37
N VAL A 57 -2.58 -12.96 -19.07
CA VAL A 57 -1.86 -11.89 -18.36
C VAL A 57 -0.53 -12.42 -17.82
N CYS A 58 -0.58 -13.62 -17.24
CA CYS A 58 0.55 -14.42 -16.81
C CYS A 58 0.16 -15.92 -16.88
N ASP A 59 1.05 -16.83 -16.50
CA ASP A 59 0.85 -18.29 -16.62
C ASP A 59 -0.37 -18.84 -15.83
N GLY A 60 -0.92 -18.06 -14.89
CA GLY A 60 -2.03 -18.47 -14.02
C GLY A 60 -3.23 -17.51 -14.03
N SER A 61 -3.34 -16.60 -15.00
CA SER A 61 -4.49 -15.68 -15.06
C SER A 61 -4.78 -15.16 -16.48
N PHE A 62 -6.04 -14.86 -16.73
CA PHE A 62 -6.52 -14.27 -17.98
C PHE A 62 -7.00 -12.84 -17.77
N ALA A 63 -6.84 -12.01 -18.80
CA ALA A 63 -7.63 -10.80 -18.95
C ALA A 63 -8.97 -11.21 -19.55
N CYS A 64 -10.07 -10.81 -18.92
CA CYS A 64 -11.42 -11.15 -19.31
C CYS A 64 -12.22 -9.87 -19.54
N VAL A 65 -13.01 -9.85 -20.60
CA VAL A 65 -13.99 -8.78 -20.84
C VAL A 65 -15.28 -9.16 -20.12
N VAL A 66 -15.80 -8.25 -19.30
CA VAL A 66 -17.11 -8.40 -18.68
C VAL A 66 -18.17 -8.09 -19.74
N CYS A 67 -18.84 -9.11 -20.26
CA CYS A 67 -19.94 -8.91 -21.22
C CYS A 67 -21.23 -8.65 -20.43
N ASP A 68 -21.93 -7.55 -20.71
CA ASP A 68 -23.31 -7.44 -20.24
C ASP A 68 -24.20 -8.43 -21.01
N ARG A 69 -25.13 -9.09 -20.31
CA ARG A 69 -26.09 -10.01 -20.92
C ARG A 69 -27.20 -9.28 -21.66
N ASP A 70 -27.47 -8.03 -21.28
CA ASP A 70 -28.60 -7.25 -21.80
C ASP A 70 -28.22 -6.39 -23.03
N ILE A 71 -26.93 -6.30 -23.36
CA ILE A 71 -26.45 -5.63 -24.58
C ILE A 71 -26.69 -6.55 -25.79
N LEU A 72 -27.76 -6.26 -26.52
CA LEU A 72 -28.20 -6.99 -27.71
C LEU A 72 -27.44 -6.59 -29.00
N ASP A 73 -26.72 -5.46 -29.00
CA ASP A 73 -25.93 -4.99 -30.14
C ASP A 73 -24.43 -5.01 -29.82
N PRO A 74 -23.63 -5.91 -30.41
CA PRO A 74 -22.18 -6.02 -30.14
C PRO A 74 -21.35 -4.94 -30.84
N THR A 75 -21.96 -3.83 -31.27
CA THR A 75 -21.20 -2.65 -31.72
C THR A 75 -20.43 -2.12 -30.52
N LEU A 76 -19.10 -2.35 -30.53
CA LEU A 76 -18.13 -1.68 -29.65
C LEU A 76 -18.04 -0.18 -30.01
N ASP A 77 -19.18 0.48 -30.18
CA ASP A 77 -19.23 1.92 -30.36
C ASP A 77 -18.72 2.57 -29.06
N GLU A 78 -18.08 3.73 -29.20
CA GLU A 78 -17.19 4.39 -28.23
C GLU A 78 -17.84 4.80 -26.88
N GLY A 79 -19.03 4.29 -26.54
CA GLY A 79 -19.79 4.63 -25.33
C GLY A 79 -20.20 3.47 -24.42
N GLU A 80 -20.08 2.20 -24.84
CA GLU A 80 -20.44 1.07 -23.97
C GLU A 80 -19.23 0.59 -23.16
N ALA A 81 -19.32 0.74 -21.83
CA ALA A 81 -18.23 0.46 -20.90
C ALA A 81 -18.09 -1.05 -20.67
N PHE A 82 -17.25 -1.70 -21.47
CA PHE A 82 -16.79 -3.06 -21.19
C PHE A 82 -15.54 -2.98 -20.30
N GLU A 83 -15.66 -3.41 -19.05
CA GLU A 83 -14.50 -3.53 -18.17
C GLU A 83 -13.64 -4.74 -18.57
N VAL A 84 -12.33 -4.57 -18.49
CA VAL A 84 -11.37 -5.68 -18.56
C VAL A 84 -10.96 -5.99 -17.14
N ILE A 85 -11.23 -7.21 -16.69
CA ILE A 85 -10.86 -7.70 -15.37
C ILE A 85 -9.80 -8.79 -15.47
N ARG A 86 -9.07 -9.02 -14.38
CA ARG A 86 -8.15 -10.15 -14.24
C ARG A 86 -8.86 -11.30 -13.54
N TRP A 87 -8.90 -12.46 -14.18
CA TRP A 87 -9.39 -13.69 -13.55
C TRP A 87 -8.23 -14.66 -13.31
N HIS A 88 -7.98 -15.01 -12.05
CA HIS A 88 -6.97 -16.00 -11.71
C HIS A 88 -7.52 -17.42 -11.87
N LEU A 89 -6.69 -18.32 -12.40
CA LEU A 89 -7.03 -19.74 -12.58
C LEU A 89 -6.72 -20.56 -11.32
N GLY A 90 -5.75 -20.09 -10.52
CA GLY A 90 -5.34 -20.69 -9.25
C GLY A 90 -6.02 -20.09 -8.03
N LEU A 91 -5.54 -20.47 -6.85
CA LEU A 91 -6.08 -20.00 -5.57
C LEU A 91 -5.55 -18.60 -5.29
N VAL A 92 -6.45 -17.64 -5.21
CA VAL A 92 -6.20 -16.27 -4.76
C VAL A 92 -7.27 -15.88 -3.75
N ASP A 93 -7.02 -14.81 -3.00
CA ASP A 93 -8.04 -14.19 -2.15
C ASP A 93 -9.28 -13.86 -3.00
N PRO A 94 -10.48 -14.35 -2.63
CA PRO A 94 -11.72 -14.07 -3.36
C PRO A 94 -11.97 -12.57 -3.59
N GLU A 95 -11.53 -11.69 -2.69
CA GLU A 95 -11.69 -10.24 -2.85
C GLU A 95 -10.80 -9.64 -3.94
N LYS A 96 -9.77 -10.37 -4.38
CA LYS A 96 -8.87 -9.97 -5.48
C LYS A 96 -9.24 -10.61 -6.80
N GLN A 97 -10.26 -11.47 -6.80
CA GLN A 97 -10.71 -12.11 -8.01
C GLN A 97 -11.58 -11.15 -8.83
N GLY A 98 -11.24 -10.98 -10.11
CA GLY A 98 -11.96 -10.07 -10.98
C GLY A 98 -11.58 -8.59 -10.80
N ASP A 99 -10.43 -8.31 -10.19
CA ASP A 99 -9.89 -6.95 -10.13
C ASP A 99 -9.75 -6.33 -11.54
N VAL A 100 -10.09 -5.05 -11.66
CA VAL A 100 -10.11 -4.33 -12.94
C VAL A 100 -8.68 -4.07 -13.45
N LEU A 101 -8.41 -4.50 -14.68
CA LEU A 101 -7.19 -4.21 -15.46
C LEU A 101 -7.32 -2.92 -16.27
N ASP A 102 -8.49 -2.67 -16.84
CA ASP A 102 -8.80 -1.45 -17.59
C ASP A 102 -10.31 -1.24 -17.72
N LEU A 103 -10.71 -0.03 -18.10
CA LEU A 103 -12.12 0.35 -18.25
C LEU A 103 -12.68 0.10 -19.65
N ASN A 104 -11.81 -0.25 -20.61
CA ASN A 104 -12.19 -0.51 -21.99
C ASN A 104 -11.22 -1.53 -22.65
N PRO A 105 -11.72 -2.53 -23.40
CA PRO A 105 -10.90 -3.57 -24.02
C PRO A 105 -9.98 -3.04 -25.13
N ILE A 106 -10.39 -2.03 -25.88
CA ILE A 106 -9.56 -1.43 -26.93
C ILE A 106 -8.42 -0.65 -26.30
N ASP A 107 -8.71 0.18 -25.31
CA ASP A 107 -7.69 0.92 -24.55
C ASP A 107 -6.69 -0.03 -23.86
N TYR A 108 -7.19 -1.14 -23.30
CA TYR A 108 -6.35 -2.17 -22.70
C TYR A 108 -5.36 -2.74 -23.71
N LEU A 109 -5.86 -3.16 -24.88
CA LEU A 109 -5.05 -3.76 -25.93
C LEU A 109 -4.04 -2.78 -26.52
N GLU A 110 -4.43 -1.53 -26.78
CA GLU A 110 -3.51 -0.50 -27.23
C GLU A 110 -2.42 -0.22 -26.20
N SER A 111 -2.81 -0.05 -24.93
CA SER A 111 -1.90 0.19 -23.82
C SER A 111 -0.91 -0.96 -23.65
N PHE A 112 -1.41 -2.20 -23.65
CA PHE A 112 -0.60 -3.40 -23.49
C PHE A 112 0.34 -3.64 -24.68
N SER A 113 -0.10 -3.38 -25.91
CA SER A 113 0.75 -3.50 -27.12
C SER A 113 1.97 -2.57 -27.02
N ARG A 114 1.74 -1.32 -26.65
CA ARG A 114 2.81 -0.31 -26.49
C ARG A 114 3.72 -0.65 -25.31
N GLU A 115 3.15 -1.15 -24.23
CA GLU A 115 3.92 -1.64 -23.09
C GLU A 115 4.88 -2.76 -23.51
N VAL A 116 4.38 -3.83 -24.14
CA VAL A 116 5.19 -4.96 -24.64
C VAL A 116 6.30 -4.48 -25.58
N GLY A 117 6.00 -3.55 -26.48
CA GLY A 117 7.00 -2.97 -27.39
C GLY A 117 8.10 -2.17 -26.68
N SER A 118 7.85 -1.67 -25.47
CA SER A 118 8.78 -0.83 -24.71
C SER A 118 9.60 -1.57 -23.65
N ARG A 119 9.16 -2.77 -23.20
CA ARG A 119 9.76 -3.52 -22.08
C ARG A 119 11.24 -3.80 -22.25
N GLU A 120 11.66 -4.30 -23.42
CA GLU A 120 13.07 -4.63 -23.68
C GLU A 120 13.96 -3.37 -23.66
N GLY A 121 13.43 -2.24 -24.14
CA GLY A 121 14.13 -0.96 -24.10
C GLY A 121 14.31 -0.46 -22.66
N ALA A 122 13.27 -0.59 -21.83
CA ALA A 122 13.32 -0.24 -20.40
C ALA A 122 14.33 -1.14 -19.66
N ARG A 123 14.29 -2.46 -19.88
CA ARG A 123 15.25 -3.42 -19.31
C ARG A 123 16.70 -3.04 -19.63
N LYS A 124 17.02 -2.84 -20.92
CA LYS A 124 18.37 -2.43 -21.35
C LYS A 124 18.83 -1.11 -20.72
N ALA A 125 17.91 -0.17 -20.52
CA ALA A 125 18.22 1.10 -19.88
C ALA A 125 18.54 0.91 -18.38
N VAL A 126 17.80 0.05 -17.68
CA VAL A 126 18.08 -0.28 -16.27
C VAL A 126 19.39 -1.07 -16.13
N ASP A 127 19.65 -2.06 -17.01
CA ASP A 127 20.91 -2.82 -16.99
C ASP A 127 22.13 -1.90 -17.14
N ARG A 128 22.04 -0.93 -18.06
CA ARG A 128 23.09 0.09 -18.23
C ARG A 128 23.23 0.96 -16.98
N ALA A 129 22.12 1.48 -16.44
CA ALA A 129 22.14 2.29 -15.22
C ALA A 129 22.75 1.51 -14.05
N ALA A 130 22.47 0.22 -13.94
CA ALA A 130 23.03 -0.66 -12.90
C ALA A 130 24.53 -0.85 -13.05
N GLN A 131 25.02 -1.10 -14.26
CA GLN A 131 26.45 -1.24 -14.53
C GLN A 131 27.22 0.06 -14.22
N ASP A 132 26.67 1.20 -14.65
CA ASP A 132 27.26 2.52 -14.40
C ASP A 132 27.25 2.85 -12.90
N TYR A 133 26.15 2.56 -12.20
CA TYR A 133 26.03 2.79 -10.78
C TYR A 133 27.00 1.93 -9.97
N TYR A 134 27.10 0.63 -10.29
CA TYR A 134 28.02 -0.29 -9.62
C TYR A 134 29.47 0.16 -9.76
N SER A 135 29.86 0.55 -10.98
CA SER A 135 31.24 0.93 -11.30
C SER A 135 31.65 2.27 -10.66
N ASN A 136 30.72 3.22 -10.53
CA ASN A 136 31.00 4.56 -10.01
C ASN A 136 30.84 4.69 -8.49
N TYR A 137 29.93 3.92 -7.87
CA TYR A 137 29.58 4.08 -6.46
C TYR A 137 29.91 2.86 -5.61
N VAL A 138 29.60 1.65 -6.08
CA VAL A 138 29.80 0.43 -5.29
C VAL A 138 31.28 0.05 -5.25
N VAL A 139 31.93 -0.13 -6.41
CA VAL A 139 33.34 -0.52 -6.50
C VAL A 139 34.25 0.54 -5.88
N ARG A 140 33.90 1.82 -6.04
CA ARG A 140 34.67 2.96 -5.52
C ARG A 140 34.34 3.31 -4.08
N GLN A 141 33.36 2.64 -3.46
CA GLN A 141 32.83 2.97 -2.12
C GLN A 141 32.46 4.46 -1.98
N ALA A 142 31.93 5.05 -3.05
CA ALA A 142 31.55 6.45 -3.09
C ALA A 142 30.06 6.60 -2.77
N ARG A 143 29.71 7.61 -1.98
CA ARG A 143 28.31 7.93 -1.68
C ARG A 143 27.66 8.58 -2.92
N PRO A 144 26.56 8.02 -3.44
CA PRO A 144 25.84 8.62 -4.56
C PRO A 144 25.23 9.96 -4.14
N ARG A 145 25.25 10.92 -5.07
CA ARG A 145 24.52 12.17 -4.94
C ARG A 145 23.06 12.01 -5.41
N PRO A 146 22.13 12.91 -5.05
CA PRO A 146 20.73 12.82 -5.48
C PRO A 146 20.53 12.81 -7.01
N ASP A 147 21.43 13.43 -7.76
CA ASP A 147 21.43 13.50 -9.23
C ASP A 147 22.04 12.26 -9.92
N ALA A 148 22.57 11.31 -9.14
CA ALA A 148 23.05 10.04 -9.66
C ALA A 148 21.87 9.20 -10.17
N LEU A 149 22.02 8.63 -11.37
CA LEU A 149 21.04 7.69 -11.93
C LEU A 149 21.07 6.39 -11.13
N ARG A 150 19.99 6.10 -10.41
CA ARG A 150 19.81 4.92 -9.56
C ARG A 150 18.98 3.86 -10.29
N PRO A 151 19.48 2.63 -10.45
CA PRO A 151 18.65 1.50 -10.85
C PRO A 151 17.75 1.08 -9.69
N ILE A 152 16.50 0.74 -9.98
CA ILE A 152 15.55 0.18 -9.03
C ILE A 152 15.06 -1.14 -9.59
N GLN A 153 15.12 -2.18 -8.76
CA GLN A 153 14.55 -3.48 -9.03
C GLN A 153 13.59 -3.81 -7.89
N LEU A 154 12.31 -3.94 -8.23
CA LEU A 154 11.28 -4.37 -7.31
C LEU A 154 11.01 -5.85 -7.55
N ALA A 155 11.09 -6.65 -6.48
CA ALA A 155 10.83 -8.07 -6.52
C ALA A 155 9.87 -8.47 -5.39
N CYS A 156 8.97 -9.41 -5.69
CA CYS A 156 8.21 -10.14 -4.68
C CYS A 156 8.74 -11.57 -4.65
N GLN A 157 9.24 -12.00 -3.49
CA GLN A 157 9.97 -13.27 -3.34
C GLN A 157 11.10 -13.40 -4.38
N ASN A 158 10.97 -14.33 -5.32
CA ASN A 158 11.96 -14.62 -6.36
C ASN A 158 11.59 -14.07 -7.75
N VAL A 159 10.56 -13.21 -7.84
CA VAL A 159 10.05 -12.69 -9.11
C VAL A 159 10.23 -11.18 -9.18
N ILE A 160 10.91 -10.71 -10.23
CA ILE A 160 11.02 -9.27 -10.52
C ILE A 160 9.68 -8.80 -11.08
N ILE A 161 9.08 -7.81 -10.43
CA ILE A 161 7.77 -7.26 -10.79
C ILE A 161 7.85 -5.83 -11.31
N GLY A 162 8.97 -5.14 -11.03
CA GLY A 162 9.17 -3.76 -11.47
C GLY A 162 10.63 -3.42 -11.67
N LEU A 163 10.91 -2.58 -12.67
CA LEU A 163 12.21 -2.05 -13.00
C LEU A 163 12.09 -0.55 -13.27
N ALA A 164 12.98 0.25 -12.67
CA ALA A 164 13.08 1.67 -13.00
C ALA A 164 14.53 2.17 -12.98
N ALA A 165 14.77 3.29 -13.64
CA ALA A 165 16.01 4.05 -13.51
C ALA A 165 15.67 5.52 -13.34
N LEU A 166 16.09 6.13 -12.23
CA LEU A 166 15.68 7.48 -11.88
C LEU A 166 16.79 8.32 -11.26
N ARG A 167 16.62 9.64 -11.29
CA ARG A 167 17.47 10.62 -10.61
C ARG A 167 16.73 11.92 -10.36
N HIS A 168 17.21 12.70 -9.42
CA HIS A 168 16.81 14.10 -9.34
C HIS A 168 17.43 14.89 -10.51
N ASP A 169 16.65 15.80 -11.09
CA ASP A 169 17.07 16.70 -12.15
C ASP A 169 16.90 18.14 -11.70
N ALA A 170 18.04 18.79 -11.42
CA ALA A 170 18.08 20.16 -10.92
C ALA A 170 17.62 21.22 -11.94
N VAL A 171 17.51 20.88 -13.24
CA VAL A 171 17.10 21.85 -14.27
C VAL A 171 15.64 22.26 -14.10
N PHE A 172 14.78 21.32 -13.74
CA PHE A 172 13.36 21.60 -13.46
C PHE A 172 12.97 21.32 -12.01
N ASP A 173 13.97 21.00 -11.17
CA ASP A 173 13.79 20.71 -9.75
C ASP A 173 12.75 19.60 -9.51
N GLY A 174 12.97 18.42 -10.10
CA GLY A 174 12.05 17.30 -9.98
C GLY A 174 12.70 15.95 -10.26
N LEU A 175 11.88 14.92 -10.48
CA LEU A 175 12.35 13.55 -10.68
C LEU A 175 12.36 13.20 -12.17
N ARG A 176 13.49 12.70 -12.67
CA ARG A 176 13.58 12.15 -14.02
C ARG A 176 13.63 10.64 -13.98
N VAL A 177 12.79 10.00 -14.79
CA VAL A 177 12.68 8.54 -14.94
C VAL A 177 13.11 8.16 -16.36
N GLU A 178 14.29 7.55 -16.49
CA GLU A 178 14.84 7.13 -17.79
C GLU A 178 14.26 5.79 -18.25
N ALA A 179 13.82 4.96 -17.32
CA ALA A 179 13.21 3.65 -17.57
C ALA A 179 12.14 3.35 -16.53
N TYR A 180 11.07 2.71 -16.96
CA TYR A 180 9.99 2.18 -16.12
C TYR A 180 9.38 0.98 -16.83
N ALA A 181 9.30 -0.15 -16.15
CA ALA A 181 8.62 -1.33 -16.63
C ALA A 181 8.07 -2.11 -15.44
N THR A 182 6.86 -2.62 -15.60
CA THR A 182 6.18 -3.48 -14.62
C THR A 182 5.72 -4.76 -15.32
N CYS A 183 5.41 -5.78 -14.52
CA CYS A 183 4.71 -6.95 -15.01
C CYS A 183 3.77 -7.51 -13.96
N GLU A 184 2.64 -8.03 -14.42
CA GLU A 184 1.68 -8.78 -13.62
C GLU A 184 2.22 -10.19 -13.34
N THR A 185 2.03 -10.68 -12.11
CA THR A 185 2.45 -12.02 -11.68
C THR A 185 1.30 -12.75 -10.99
N ALA A 186 1.27 -14.08 -11.07
CA ALA A 186 0.13 -14.88 -10.61
C ALA A 186 -0.17 -14.75 -9.10
N HIS A 187 0.87 -14.49 -8.29
CA HIS A 187 0.81 -14.42 -6.82
C HIS A 187 0.57 -13.01 -6.28
N LEU A 188 0.39 -12.01 -7.16
CA LEU A 188 0.10 -10.63 -6.78
C LEU A 188 -1.28 -10.22 -7.28
N ALA A 189 -1.95 -9.41 -6.47
CA ALA A 189 -3.16 -8.72 -6.87
C ALA A 189 -2.90 -7.78 -8.06
N THR A 190 -3.96 -7.49 -8.80
CA THR A 190 -3.89 -6.76 -10.06
C THR A 190 -3.33 -5.35 -9.86
N GLY A 191 -2.34 -4.97 -10.67
CA GLY A 191 -1.75 -3.64 -10.65
C GLY A 191 -0.83 -3.36 -9.46
N GLU A 192 -0.55 -4.34 -8.60
CA GLU A 192 0.33 -4.15 -7.43
C GLU A 192 1.76 -3.78 -7.80
N ALA A 193 2.25 -4.27 -8.95
CA ALA A 193 3.55 -3.90 -9.48
C ALA A 193 3.62 -2.40 -9.83
N ASP A 194 2.61 -1.88 -10.52
CA ASP A 194 2.48 -0.46 -10.86
C ASP A 194 2.25 0.40 -9.63
N ARG A 195 1.36 -0.01 -8.71
CA ARG A 195 1.13 0.68 -7.44
C ARG A 195 2.43 0.84 -6.66
N SER A 196 3.17 -0.24 -6.50
CA SER A 196 4.40 -0.27 -5.69
C SER A 196 5.53 0.54 -6.34
N LEU A 197 5.74 0.39 -7.65
CA LEU A 197 6.77 1.15 -8.35
C LEU A 197 6.42 2.64 -8.41
N ALA A 198 5.16 3.00 -8.66
CA ALA A 198 4.69 4.38 -8.60
C ALA A 198 4.87 4.99 -7.21
N ALA A 199 4.55 4.25 -6.14
CA ALA A 199 4.78 4.73 -4.78
C ALA A 199 6.26 4.99 -4.49
N LEU A 200 7.17 4.13 -4.95
CA LEU A 200 8.61 4.36 -4.85
C LEU A 200 9.02 5.65 -5.57
N LEU A 201 8.55 5.87 -6.80
CA LEU A 201 8.82 7.10 -7.55
C LEU A 201 8.32 8.34 -6.81
N LEU A 202 7.11 8.30 -6.26
CA LEU A 202 6.50 9.42 -5.56
C LEU A 202 7.18 9.71 -4.23
N CYS A 203 7.61 8.68 -3.50
CA CYS A 203 8.44 8.84 -2.32
C CYS A 203 9.79 9.47 -2.65
N ASP A 204 10.45 9.04 -3.73
CA ASP A 204 11.71 9.64 -4.19
C ASP A 204 11.52 11.08 -4.66
N ALA A 205 10.43 11.38 -5.38
CA ALA A 205 10.09 12.73 -5.81
C ALA A 205 9.85 13.66 -4.62
N PHE A 206 9.14 13.19 -3.60
CA PHE A 206 8.89 13.95 -2.37
C PHE A 206 10.17 14.17 -1.57
N GLN A 207 10.92 13.10 -1.33
CA GLN A 207 12.15 13.13 -0.54
C GLN A 207 13.24 14.00 -1.16
N SER A 208 13.25 14.15 -2.49
CA SER A 208 14.22 15.01 -3.18
C SER A 208 13.98 16.50 -2.96
N GLY A 209 12.87 16.90 -2.32
CA GLY A 209 12.61 18.28 -1.90
C GLY A 209 12.15 19.25 -3.01
N GLY A 210 12.05 18.77 -4.25
CA GLY A 210 11.65 19.58 -5.41
C GLY A 210 10.14 19.72 -5.61
N THR A 211 9.74 19.95 -6.85
CA THR A 211 8.37 20.30 -7.27
C THR A 211 7.35 19.15 -7.24
N MET A 212 7.74 17.90 -6.95
CA MET A 212 6.98 16.66 -7.22
C MET A 212 6.76 16.35 -8.71
N GLU A 213 7.24 17.18 -9.64
CA GLU A 213 7.14 16.90 -11.08
C GLU A 213 7.99 15.68 -11.44
N ILE A 214 7.40 14.75 -12.22
CA ILE A 214 8.09 13.55 -12.70
C ILE A 214 8.12 13.58 -14.23
N ARG A 215 9.31 13.56 -14.82
CA ARG A 215 9.50 13.54 -16.29
C ARG A 215 10.07 12.22 -16.77
N PHE A 216 9.54 11.73 -17.88
CA PHE A 216 10.00 10.49 -18.48
C PHE A 216 10.95 10.75 -19.66
N GLY A 217 11.98 9.91 -19.77
CA GLY A 217 13.00 10.01 -20.81
C GLY A 217 14.36 10.44 -20.28
N ARG A 218 15.33 10.55 -21.17
CA ARG A 218 16.75 10.77 -20.84
C ARG A 218 17.23 12.10 -21.43
N PRO A 219 18.03 12.90 -20.68
CA PRO A 219 18.58 14.15 -21.17
C PRO A 219 19.37 13.95 -22.46
N GLY A 220 19.15 14.84 -23.42
CA GLY A 220 19.78 14.78 -24.74
C GLY A 220 19.18 13.76 -25.72
N SER A 221 18.42 12.75 -25.26
CA SER A 221 17.70 11.81 -26.14
C SER A 221 16.22 12.10 -26.31
N GLY A 222 15.72 13.15 -25.66
CA GLY A 222 14.33 13.59 -25.69
C GLY A 222 13.48 13.02 -24.54
N GLU A 223 12.35 13.69 -24.33
CA GLU A 223 11.30 13.24 -23.42
C GLU A 223 10.53 12.06 -24.03
N ARG A 224 10.01 11.18 -23.17
CA ARG A 224 9.25 10.00 -23.56
C ARG A 224 7.87 10.07 -22.93
N PRO A 225 6.84 9.49 -23.57
CA PRO A 225 5.53 9.41 -22.96
C PRO A 225 5.56 8.68 -21.62
N ILE A 226 4.65 9.04 -20.71
CA ILE A 226 4.40 8.30 -19.47
C ILE A 226 4.10 6.83 -19.83
N PRO A 227 4.71 5.86 -19.13
CA PRO A 227 4.51 4.44 -19.38
C PRO A 227 3.03 4.04 -19.44
N HIS A 228 2.68 3.26 -20.45
CA HIS A 228 1.30 2.85 -20.70
C HIS A 228 0.70 2.03 -19.54
N ALA A 229 1.50 1.19 -18.89
CA ALA A 229 1.10 0.46 -17.68
C ALA A 229 0.69 1.39 -16.54
N LEU A 230 1.50 2.43 -16.28
CA LEU A 230 1.21 3.43 -15.24
C LEU A 230 -0.04 4.26 -15.57
N ARG A 231 -0.23 4.65 -16.84
CA ARG A 231 -1.45 5.36 -17.27
C ARG A 231 -2.69 4.49 -17.14
N ARG A 232 -2.59 3.21 -17.47
CA ARG A 232 -3.68 2.23 -17.30
C ARG A 232 -4.03 2.06 -15.83
N PHE A 233 -3.03 1.85 -14.98
CA PHE A 233 -3.21 1.79 -13.52
C PHE A 233 -3.93 3.04 -12.97
N ALA A 234 -3.48 4.23 -13.39
CA ALA A 234 -4.08 5.48 -12.96
C ALA A 234 -5.54 5.64 -13.43
N ARG A 235 -5.83 5.27 -14.68
CA ARG A 235 -7.19 5.32 -15.24
C ARG A 235 -8.18 4.43 -14.48
N VAL A 236 -7.76 3.22 -14.11
CA VAL A 236 -8.59 2.32 -13.26
C VAL A 236 -8.92 2.96 -11.90
N ARG A 237 -8.08 3.88 -11.43
CA ARG A 237 -8.30 4.66 -10.20
C ARG A 237 -9.02 6.00 -10.43
N GLY A 238 -9.54 6.23 -11.63
CA GLY A 238 -10.23 7.47 -12.00
C GLY A 238 -9.29 8.67 -12.20
N LEU A 239 -8.01 8.42 -12.51
CA LEU A 239 -7.00 9.45 -12.71
C LEU A 239 -6.51 9.48 -14.16
N ASP A 240 -6.40 10.68 -14.71
CA ASP A 240 -5.78 10.92 -16.01
C ASP A 240 -4.36 11.50 -15.83
N LEU A 241 -3.36 10.74 -16.25
CA LEU A 241 -1.96 11.19 -16.22
C LEU A 241 -1.50 11.73 -17.57
N GLY A 242 -0.76 12.83 -17.52
CA GLY A 242 -0.14 13.47 -18.69
C GLY A 242 -1.14 14.29 -19.49
N THR A 243 -2.10 14.90 -18.80
CA THR A 243 -3.17 15.73 -19.40
C THR A 243 -2.62 16.99 -20.05
N ARG A 244 -1.66 17.64 -19.38
CA ARG A 244 -0.99 18.85 -19.88
C ARG A 244 0.21 18.53 -20.76
N ASP A 245 0.97 17.52 -20.37
CA ASP A 245 2.13 17.04 -21.11
C ASP A 245 2.19 15.52 -21.00
N ARG A 246 2.17 14.84 -22.15
CA ARG A 246 2.16 13.38 -22.23
C ARG A 246 3.44 12.74 -21.72
N CYS A 247 4.50 13.52 -21.52
CA CYS A 247 5.82 13.06 -21.06
C CYS A 247 6.10 13.37 -19.59
N SER A 248 5.17 14.00 -18.87
CA SER A 248 5.36 14.37 -17.47
C SER A 248 4.10 14.20 -16.62
N ILE A 249 4.32 13.84 -15.35
CA ILE A 249 3.31 13.88 -14.29
C ILE A 249 3.53 15.20 -13.57
N SER A 250 2.55 16.09 -13.67
CA SER A 250 2.55 17.38 -12.99
C SER A 250 2.45 17.21 -11.46
N PRO A 251 2.81 18.23 -10.66
CA PRO A 251 2.71 18.15 -9.20
C PRO A 251 1.29 17.80 -8.70
N LYS A 252 0.25 18.26 -9.40
CA LYS A 252 -1.14 17.93 -9.08
C LYS A 252 -1.42 16.45 -9.36
N GLU A 253 -1.09 15.98 -10.57
CA GLU A 253 -1.28 14.56 -10.92
C GLU A 253 -0.45 13.64 -10.01
N ALA A 254 0.74 14.07 -9.58
CA ALA A 254 1.58 13.34 -8.63
C ALA A 254 0.90 13.22 -7.26
N ARG A 255 0.32 14.30 -6.73
CA ARG A 255 -0.47 14.27 -5.48
C ARG A 255 -1.64 13.31 -5.58
N ASP A 256 -2.43 13.42 -6.65
CA ASP A 256 -3.64 12.61 -6.84
C ASP A 256 -3.26 11.12 -6.98
N LEU A 257 -2.18 10.82 -7.72
CA LEU A 257 -1.62 9.48 -7.81
C LEU A 257 -1.07 8.99 -6.47
N PHE A 258 -0.43 9.84 -5.67
CA PHE A 258 0.12 9.45 -4.37
C PHE A 258 -0.97 9.03 -3.40
N LEU A 259 -2.09 9.76 -3.37
CA LEU A 259 -3.27 9.36 -2.61
C LEU A 259 -3.84 8.02 -3.11
N ALA A 260 -3.90 7.80 -4.42
CA ALA A 260 -4.45 6.58 -5.00
C ALA A 260 -3.58 5.33 -4.76
N VAL A 261 -2.25 5.45 -4.71
CA VAL A 261 -1.34 4.31 -4.48
C VAL A 261 -1.13 3.98 -3.01
N THR A 262 -1.44 4.91 -2.10
CA THR A 262 -1.21 4.77 -0.67
C THR A 262 -2.33 3.94 -0.03
N PRO A 263 -2.04 2.77 0.57
CA PRO A 263 -3.04 1.91 1.18
C PRO A 263 -3.40 2.45 2.58
N MET A 264 -4.38 3.36 2.62
CA MET A 264 -4.96 3.85 3.88
C MET A 264 -6.19 3.03 4.24
N SER A 265 -6.32 2.63 5.51
CA SER A 265 -7.60 2.14 6.05
C SER A 265 -8.69 3.21 5.91
N GLU A 266 -9.96 2.81 5.99
CA GLU A 266 -11.08 3.75 5.90
C GLU A 266 -11.02 4.81 7.01
N GLU A 267 -10.64 4.41 8.23
CA GLU A 267 -10.50 5.31 9.36
C GLU A 267 -9.34 6.29 9.16
N LEU A 268 -8.16 5.81 8.73
CA LEU A 268 -7.05 6.70 8.39
C LEU A 268 -7.46 7.69 7.30
N ARG A 269 -8.12 7.19 6.25
CA ARG A 269 -8.58 7.99 5.12
C ARG A 269 -9.52 9.11 5.58
N TYR A 270 -10.50 8.80 6.44
CA TYR A 270 -11.40 9.79 7.02
C TYR A 270 -10.65 10.89 7.77
N HIS A 271 -9.74 10.52 8.67
CA HIS A 271 -8.95 11.50 9.44
C HIS A 271 -7.98 12.31 8.55
N ALA A 272 -7.37 11.66 7.56
CA ALA A 272 -6.46 12.29 6.61
C ALA A 272 -7.18 13.36 5.78
N PHE A 273 -8.32 13.03 5.15
CA PHE A 273 -9.10 14.01 4.37
C PHE A 273 -9.61 15.16 5.25
N SER A 274 -10.08 14.89 6.46
CA SER A 274 -10.44 15.96 7.41
C SER A 274 -9.24 16.88 7.75
N ALA A 275 -8.03 16.34 7.83
CA ALA A 275 -6.83 17.15 8.04
C ALA A 275 -6.40 17.94 6.80
N PHE A 276 -6.60 17.38 5.60
CA PHE A 276 -6.31 18.02 4.32
C PHE A 276 -7.25 19.19 4.05
N ASP A 277 -8.56 18.98 4.23
CA ASP A 277 -9.60 20.01 4.01
C ASP A 277 -9.42 21.18 4.99
N ALA A 278 -8.94 20.90 6.20
CA ALA A 278 -8.58 21.92 7.18
C ALA A 278 -7.24 22.61 6.90
N GLY A 279 -6.51 22.22 5.86
CA GLY A 279 -5.19 22.77 5.51
C GLY A 279 -4.10 22.49 6.56
N ARG A 280 -4.30 21.51 7.44
CA ARG A 280 -3.39 21.22 8.56
C ARG A 280 -2.18 20.41 8.12
N ILE A 281 -2.37 19.50 7.15
CA ILE A 281 -1.35 18.54 6.71
C ILE A 281 -1.36 18.48 5.18
N SER A 282 -0.18 18.44 4.55
CA SER A 282 -0.09 18.23 3.10
C SER A 282 -0.26 16.73 2.77
N PRO A 283 -1.09 16.35 1.77
CA PRO A 283 -1.30 14.96 1.37
C PRO A 283 -0.01 14.18 1.12
N GLU A 284 0.94 14.78 0.42
CA GLU A 284 2.20 14.14 0.03
C GLU A 284 3.01 13.71 1.25
N ARG A 285 2.96 14.50 2.33
CA ARG A 285 3.69 14.23 3.57
C ARG A 285 3.08 13.07 4.35
N LEU A 286 1.75 12.99 4.41
CA LEU A 286 1.06 11.86 5.04
C LEU A 286 1.27 10.57 4.22
N CYS A 287 1.13 10.66 2.90
CA CYS A 287 1.41 9.53 2.00
C CYS A 287 2.86 9.05 2.14
N TYR A 288 3.83 9.96 2.18
CA TYR A 288 5.23 9.61 2.41
C TYR A 288 5.43 8.96 3.78
N ALA A 289 4.86 9.51 4.85
CA ALA A 289 4.98 8.96 6.20
C ALA A 289 4.54 7.49 6.27
N LEU A 290 3.45 7.15 5.58
CA LEU A 290 2.93 5.78 5.51
C LEU A 290 3.75 4.90 4.56
N MET A 291 3.99 5.35 3.31
CA MET A 291 4.64 4.55 2.28
C MET A 291 6.13 4.31 2.53
N ALA A 292 6.83 5.24 3.18
CA ALA A 292 8.22 5.06 3.62
C ALA A 292 8.31 4.25 4.94
N GLY A 293 7.18 3.82 5.52
CA GLY A 293 7.13 3.05 6.76
C GLY A 293 7.62 3.83 7.97
N VAL A 294 7.58 5.18 7.93
CA VAL A 294 7.96 6.02 9.08
C VAL A 294 6.93 5.87 10.18
N TRP A 295 5.66 5.86 9.79
CA TRP A 295 4.52 5.62 10.67
C TRP A 295 3.60 4.57 10.04
N GLY A 296 3.10 3.64 10.86
CA GLY A 296 2.10 2.66 10.44
C GLY A 296 0.70 3.26 10.33
N ASP A 297 -0.21 2.55 9.65
CA ASP A 297 -1.60 2.98 9.43
C ASP A 297 -2.34 3.30 10.74
N ILE A 298 -2.30 2.38 11.72
CA ILE A 298 -2.89 2.58 13.05
C ILE A 298 -2.22 3.73 13.82
N GLU A 299 -0.91 3.91 13.66
CA GLU A 299 -0.16 4.94 14.38
C GLU A 299 -0.52 6.33 13.85
N LEU A 300 -0.62 6.48 12.52
CA LEU A 300 -1.08 7.72 11.89
C LEU A 300 -2.54 8.01 12.24
N THR A 301 -3.41 6.99 12.23
CA THR A 301 -4.82 7.16 12.59
C THR A 301 -4.94 7.65 14.02
N PHE A 302 -4.19 7.02 14.95
CA PHE A 302 -4.13 7.44 16.34
C PHE A 302 -3.62 8.88 16.48
N LEU A 303 -2.52 9.25 15.82
CA LEU A 303 -1.97 10.61 15.89
C LEU A 303 -2.95 11.66 15.36
N LEU A 304 -3.58 11.41 14.21
CA LEU A 304 -4.52 12.34 13.60
C LEU A 304 -5.82 12.48 14.40
N GLY A 305 -6.26 11.41 15.06
CA GLY A 305 -7.44 11.41 15.90
C GLY A 305 -7.21 12.07 17.26
N THR A 306 -6.06 11.82 17.90
CA THR A 306 -5.89 12.08 19.35
C THR A 306 -5.08 13.32 19.69
N THR A 307 -4.33 13.90 18.74
CA THR A 307 -3.48 15.06 19.03
C THR A 307 -3.65 16.19 18.02
N SER A 308 -3.73 17.42 18.53
CA SER A 308 -3.73 18.63 17.70
C SER A 308 -2.35 18.92 17.09
N ARG A 309 -1.29 18.19 17.51
CA ARG A 309 0.08 18.37 17.05
C ARG A 309 0.50 17.44 15.92
N ALA A 310 -0.44 16.68 15.34
CA ALA A 310 -0.13 15.73 14.26
C ALA A 310 0.61 16.37 13.09
N ALA A 311 0.25 17.60 12.70
CA ALA A 311 0.96 18.34 11.65
C ALA A 311 2.43 18.59 12.00
N ALA A 312 2.70 19.11 13.20
CA ALA A 312 4.06 19.35 13.67
C ALA A 312 4.86 18.04 13.74
N ILE A 313 4.26 16.94 14.22
CA ILE A 313 4.88 15.61 14.28
C ILE A 313 5.29 15.14 12.87
N LEU A 314 4.39 15.26 11.89
CA LEU A 314 4.68 14.88 10.51
C LEU A 314 5.66 15.83 9.81
N ASP A 315 5.84 17.05 10.30
CA ASP A 315 6.91 17.97 9.86
C ASP A 315 8.27 17.69 10.53
N GLY A 316 8.33 16.68 11.40
CA GLY A 316 9.55 16.29 12.12
C GLY A 316 9.66 16.85 13.54
N GLY A 317 8.55 17.30 14.12
CA GLY A 317 8.45 17.82 15.48
C GLY A 317 8.87 19.29 15.62
N SER A 318 8.54 19.86 16.76
CA SER A 318 8.83 21.24 17.13
C SER A 318 10.32 21.49 17.38
N ASP A 319 10.69 22.77 17.34
CA ASP A 319 12.05 23.23 17.61
C ASP A 319 12.54 22.76 19.00
N PRO A 320 13.81 22.32 19.13
CA PRO A 320 14.40 21.95 20.42
C PRO A 320 14.26 22.97 21.55
N VAL A 321 14.10 24.26 21.24
CA VAL A 321 13.91 25.33 22.22
C VAL A 321 12.52 25.27 22.85
N ASP A 322 11.48 24.80 22.14
CA ASP A 322 10.13 24.63 22.68
C ASP A 322 10.00 23.26 23.37
N ARG A 323 10.49 23.20 24.61
CA ARG A 323 10.51 21.97 25.40
C ARG A 323 9.11 21.42 25.69
N LEU A 324 8.11 22.29 25.90
CA LEU A 324 6.75 21.87 26.24
C LEU A 324 6.08 21.23 25.02
N ALA A 325 6.18 21.86 23.86
CA ALA A 325 5.72 21.29 22.60
C ALA A 325 6.33 19.92 22.34
N ARG A 326 7.66 19.83 22.45
CA ARG A 326 8.38 18.57 22.21
C ARG A 326 8.00 17.47 23.21
N SER A 327 7.76 17.81 24.47
CA SER A 327 7.30 16.85 25.46
C SER A 327 5.94 16.27 25.07
N ALA A 328 4.99 17.14 24.70
CA ALA A 328 3.65 16.72 24.27
C ALA A 328 3.69 15.88 22.99
N GLU A 329 4.51 16.27 22.01
CA GLU A 329 4.70 15.50 20.77
C GLU A 329 5.32 14.14 21.03
N ALA A 330 6.37 14.07 21.87
CA ALA A 330 7.02 12.83 22.23
C ALA A 330 6.04 11.89 22.94
N GLU A 331 5.20 12.39 23.83
CA GLU A 331 4.17 11.61 24.52
C GLU A 331 3.16 11.00 23.53
N SER A 332 2.60 11.80 22.61
CA SER A 332 1.70 11.31 21.55
C SER A 332 2.39 10.28 20.65
N CYS A 333 3.64 10.54 20.27
CA CYS A 333 4.43 9.64 19.41
C CYS A 333 4.71 8.29 20.08
N ARG A 334 5.11 8.28 21.36
CA ARG A 334 5.33 7.05 22.12
C ARG A 334 4.05 6.24 22.23
N ALA A 335 2.93 6.91 22.53
CA ALA A 335 1.63 6.27 22.61
C ALA A 335 1.24 5.59 21.28
N ALA A 336 1.45 6.28 20.16
CA ALA A 336 1.24 5.72 18.82
C ALA A 336 2.13 4.49 18.55
N VAL A 337 3.43 4.56 18.88
CA VAL A 337 4.37 3.42 18.73
C VAL A 337 3.94 2.22 19.57
N MET A 338 3.49 2.45 20.81
CA MET A 338 3.03 1.39 21.70
C MET A 338 1.79 0.67 21.12
N VAL A 339 0.84 1.44 20.55
CA VAL A 339 -0.33 0.89 19.85
C VAL A 339 0.06 0.09 18.61
N GLY A 340 0.95 0.63 17.77
CA GLY A 340 1.44 -0.08 16.58
C GLY A 340 2.18 -1.38 16.93
N THR A 341 2.94 -1.36 18.04
CA THR A 341 3.63 -2.52 18.59
C THR A 341 2.64 -3.57 19.10
N LEU A 342 1.57 -3.15 19.77
CA LEU A 342 0.49 -4.04 20.22
C LEU A 342 -0.25 -4.69 19.05
N LEU A 343 -0.66 -3.91 18.04
CA LEU A 343 -1.33 -4.45 16.85
C LEU A 343 -0.45 -5.50 16.16
N SER A 344 0.83 -5.19 15.98
CA SER A 344 1.81 -6.12 15.40
C SER A 344 1.90 -7.42 16.20
N ARG A 345 1.81 -7.34 17.54
CA ARG A 345 1.79 -8.54 18.39
C ARG A 345 0.50 -9.35 18.25
N LEU A 346 -0.65 -8.68 18.19
CA LEU A 346 -1.95 -9.32 18.02
C LEU A 346 -2.04 -10.07 16.68
N HIS A 347 -1.51 -9.49 15.59
CA HIS A 347 -1.43 -10.16 14.28
C HIS A 347 -0.57 -11.43 14.29
N ASN A 348 0.51 -11.44 15.05
CA ASN A 348 1.52 -12.50 15.05
C ASN A 348 1.26 -13.61 16.09
N MET A 349 0.14 -13.58 16.81
CA MET A 349 -0.18 -14.64 17.76
C MET A 349 -0.70 -15.90 17.03
N SER A 350 0.20 -16.85 16.75
CA SER A 350 -0.20 -18.21 16.37
C SER A 350 -0.74 -18.98 17.60
N GLU A 351 -1.72 -19.85 17.38
CA GLU A 351 -2.08 -20.89 18.35
C GLU A 351 -0.97 -21.93 18.32
N ALA A 352 -0.08 -21.95 19.31
CA ALA A 352 0.84 -23.06 19.49
C ALA A 352 0.03 -24.32 19.86
N GLN A 353 -0.52 -25.03 18.87
CA GLN A 353 -1.03 -26.38 19.00
C GLN A 353 0.08 -27.37 18.68
N GLY A 354 0.69 -27.95 19.72
CA GLY A 354 1.54 -29.13 19.59
C GLY A 354 3.01 -28.86 19.22
N ALA A 355 3.91 -29.55 19.91
CA ALA A 355 5.35 -29.31 19.91
C ALA A 355 6.13 -29.79 18.66
N ASP A 356 5.52 -29.89 17.46
CA ASP A 356 6.19 -30.57 16.33
C ASP A 356 5.97 -29.98 14.92
N THR A 357 5.43 -28.77 14.79
CA THR A 357 5.34 -28.08 13.48
C THR A 357 6.08 -26.76 13.49
N VAL A 358 7.14 -26.67 12.67
CA VAL A 358 7.78 -25.41 12.30
C VAL A 358 6.80 -24.67 11.39
N GLU A 359 5.92 -23.85 11.96
CA GLU A 359 5.09 -22.94 11.18
C GLU A 359 5.95 -21.85 10.55
N ILE A 360 5.83 -21.68 9.24
CA ILE A 360 6.36 -20.53 8.52
C ILE A 360 5.50 -19.33 8.94
N ILE A 361 6.06 -18.48 9.80
CA ILE A 361 5.41 -17.31 10.43
C ILE A 361 4.88 -16.30 9.39
N GLU A 362 5.31 -16.40 8.13
CA GLU A 362 4.94 -15.45 7.08
C GLU A 362 3.50 -15.58 6.58
N ASP A 363 2.85 -16.74 6.70
CA ASP A 363 1.50 -17.02 6.17
C ASP A 363 0.37 -16.97 7.21
N SER A 364 0.67 -16.80 8.50
CA SER A 364 -0.31 -16.85 9.59
C SER A 364 -0.66 -15.49 10.19
N ARG A 365 -0.52 -14.41 9.40
CA ARG A 365 -0.99 -13.07 9.82
C ARG A 365 -2.50 -13.05 9.93
N ARG A 366 -2.99 -12.86 11.15
CA ARG A 366 -4.43 -12.77 11.44
C ARG A 366 -4.90 -11.34 11.27
N GLU A 367 -6.04 -11.14 10.64
CA GLU A 367 -6.67 -9.83 10.57
C GLU A 367 -7.24 -9.45 11.95
N VAL A 368 -6.78 -8.33 12.52
CA VAL A 368 -7.31 -7.76 13.76
C VAL A 368 -8.07 -6.51 13.41
N ILE A 369 -9.37 -6.50 13.70
CA ILE A 369 -10.21 -5.33 13.57
C ILE A 369 -9.87 -4.38 14.73
N TRP A 370 -9.64 -3.11 14.41
CA TRP A 370 -9.39 -2.07 15.40
C TRP A 370 -10.11 -0.79 15.00
N ALA A 371 -10.34 0.08 15.99
CA ALA A 371 -10.88 1.41 15.79
C ALA A 371 -10.29 2.37 16.83
N THR A 372 -9.93 3.59 16.43
CA THR A 372 -9.51 4.60 17.40
C THR A 372 -10.70 5.17 18.17
N ARG A 373 -10.42 5.63 19.39
CA ARG A 373 -11.33 6.37 20.26
C ARG A 373 -10.69 7.71 20.61
N PRO A 374 -10.74 8.69 19.67
CA PRO A 374 -10.08 9.99 19.80
C PRO A 374 -10.32 10.68 21.15
N GLU A 375 -11.57 10.66 21.61
CA GLU A 375 -12.06 11.29 22.83
C GLU A 375 -11.45 10.71 24.12
N LEU A 376 -10.96 9.47 24.07
CA LEU A 376 -10.32 8.78 25.20
C LEU A 376 -8.79 8.69 25.05
N ALA A 377 -8.25 9.14 23.92
CA ALA A 377 -6.90 8.81 23.48
C ALA A 377 -6.61 7.30 23.62
N ALA A 378 -7.51 6.48 23.07
CA ALA A 378 -7.51 5.03 23.19
C ALA A 378 -7.73 4.33 21.84
N VAL A 379 -7.52 3.01 21.82
CA VAL A 379 -7.83 2.15 20.67
C VAL A 379 -8.60 0.93 21.13
N ALA A 380 -9.71 0.64 20.45
CA ALA A 380 -10.45 -0.59 20.61
C ALA A 380 -9.95 -1.63 19.61
N PHE A 381 -9.74 -2.87 20.06
CA PHE A 381 -9.46 -4.03 19.21
C PHE A 381 -10.56 -5.07 19.39
N GLY A 382 -11.03 -5.66 18.31
CA GLY A 382 -11.95 -6.80 18.36
C GLY A 382 -11.25 -8.01 18.99
N ALA A 383 -11.83 -8.58 20.03
CA ALA A 383 -11.35 -9.78 20.70
C ALA A 383 -12.25 -10.97 20.34
N ARG A 384 -11.67 -12.07 19.86
CA ARG A 384 -12.42 -13.32 19.72
C ARG A 384 -12.39 -14.09 21.05
N PRO A 385 -13.53 -14.63 21.53
CA PRO A 385 -13.58 -15.43 22.75
C PRO A 385 -12.55 -16.56 22.77
N GLY A 386 -11.97 -16.84 23.95
CA GLY A 386 -11.04 -17.98 24.16
C GLY A 386 -9.57 -17.72 23.80
N ARG A 387 -9.18 -16.49 23.44
CA ARG A 387 -7.79 -16.13 23.12
C ARG A 387 -7.09 -15.42 24.28
N SER A 388 -5.81 -15.75 24.49
CA SER A 388 -4.99 -14.98 25.43
C SER A 388 -4.73 -13.58 24.87
N ILE A 389 -4.75 -12.57 25.73
CA ILE A 389 -4.37 -11.21 25.35
C ILE A 389 -2.90 -11.04 25.74
N PRO A 390 -2.01 -10.61 24.83
CA PRO A 390 -0.59 -10.48 25.14
C PRO A 390 -0.36 -9.41 26.21
N TRP A 391 0.71 -9.56 26.97
CA TRP A 391 1.24 -8.54 27.89
C TRP A 391 0.33 -8.12 29.05
N VAL A 392 -0.80 -8.77 29.25
CA VAL A 392 -1.67 -8.54 30.41
C VAL A 392 -0.96 -9.01 31.68
N HIS A 393 -0.92 -8.16 32.69
CA HIS A 393 -0.34 -8.51 33.97
C HIS A 393 -1.18 -9.62 34.66
N PRO A 394 -0.58 -10.64 35.32
CA PRO A 394 -1.33 -11.76 35.89
C PRO A 394 -2.43 -11.35 36.88
N GLY A 395 -2.20 -10.29 37.66
CA GLY A 395 -3.20 -9.73 38.59
C GLY A 395 -4.40 -9.05 37.90
N SER A 396 -4.31 -8.79 36.60
CA SER A 396 -5.37 -8.18 35.78
C SER A 396 -6.23 -9.22 35.05
N LEU A 397 -5.81 -10.49 35.01
CA LEU A 397 -6.52 -11.58 34.33
C LEU A 397 -7.82 -11.98 35.02
N SER A 398 -7.93 -11.81 36.34
CA SER A 398 -9.14 -12.17 37.11
C SER A 398 -10.38 -11.31 36.80
N ARG A 399 -10.21 -10.19 36.07
CA ARG A 399 -11.32 -9.36 35.56
C ARG A 399 -11.69 -9.63 34.10
N LEU A 400 -10.86 -10.39 33.38
CA LEU A 400 -11.19 -10.88 32.05
C LEU A 400 -12.13 -12.08 32.21
N ALA A 401 -13.42 -11.81 32.33
CA ALA A 401 -14.40 -12.85 32.07
C ALA A 401 -14.18 -13.36 30.64
N GLU A 402 -14.35 -14.66 30.41
CA GLU A 402 -14.22 -15.37 29.12
C GLU A 402 -15.21 -14.87 28.02
N HIS A 403 -15.82 -13.69 28.22
CA HIS A 403 -16.99 -13.19 27.51
C HIS A 403 -16.80 -11.81 26.85
N HIS A 404 -15.62 -11.17 26.94
CA HIS A 404 -15.41 -9.87 26.30
C HIS A 404 -15.11 -10.00 24.80
N GLU A 405 -15.91 -9.33 23.97
CA GLU A 405 -15.79 -9.31 22.51
C GLU A 405 -14.82 -8.22 22.01
N ALA A 406 -14.34 -7.34 22.89
CA ALA A 406 -13.41 -6.29 22.56
C ALA A 406 -12.47 -5.97 23.73
N ILE A 407 -11.29 -5.46 23.38
CA ILE A 407 -10.35 -4.84 24.32
C ILE A 407 -10.20 -3.36 23.98
N VAL A 408 -10.23 -2.49 24.99
CA VAL A 408 -9.96 -1.06 24.85
C VAL A 408 -8.65 -0.75 25.55
N VAL A 409 -7.72 -0.16 24.82
CA VAL A 409 -6.35 0.07 25.30
C VAL A 409 -6.04 1.55 25.31
N LEU A 410 -5.63 2.06 26.47
CA LEU A 410 -5.21 3.43 26.70
C LEU A 410 -3.67 3.46 26.76
N PRO A 411 -2.96 3.81 25.68
CA PRO A 411 -1.51 3.94 25.72
C PRO A 411 -1.12 5.14 26.61
N ARG A 412 -0.42 4.88 27.70
CA ARG A 412 0.09 5.89 28.64
C ARG A 412 1.58 5.69 28.88
N PRO A 413 2.45 6.35 28.08
CA PRO A 413 3.89 6.28 28.27
C PRO A 413 4.36 6.74 29.66
N MET A 414 3.63 7.68 30.25
CA MET A 414 3.83 8.20 31.61
C MET A 414 2.46 8.24 32.32
N PRO A 415 2.01 7.12 32.92
CA PRO A 415 0.69 7.05 33.51
C PRO A 415 0.55 8.01 34.71
N GLN A 416 -0.59 8.66 34.82
CA GLN A 416 -0.96 9.58 35.91
C GLN A 416 -2.19 9.04 36.64
N ARG A 417 -2.41 9.45 37.90
CA ARG A 417 -3.58 8.98 38.68
C ARG A 417 -4.92 9.23 37.98
N THR A 418 -5.03 10.32 37.23
CA THR A 418 -6.21 10.64 36.41
C THR A 418 -6.50 9.60 35.33
N ASP A 419 -5.48 8.86 34.86
CA ASP A 419 -5.67 7.76 33.92
C ASP A 419 -6.35 6.55 34.58
N ALA A 420 -6.12 6.33 35.89
CA ALA A 420 -6.82 5.30 36.66
C ALA A 420 -8.30 5.63 36.80
N ASP A 421 -8.60 6.90 37.15
CA ASP A 421 -9.98 7.38 37.28
C ASP A 421 -10.73 7.27 35.93
N LEU A 422 -10.06 7.63 34.83
CA LEU A 422 -10.59 7.49 33.48
C LEU A 422 -10.83 6.02 33.11
N LEU A 423 -9.88 5.13 33.40
CA LEU A 423 -10.05 3.71 33.12
C LEU A 423 -11.25 3.14 33.88
N ASP A 424 -11.40 3.47 35.16
CA ASP A 424 -12.54 3.06 35.98
C ASP A 424 -13.87 3.58 35.43
N GLN A 425 -13.89 4.82 34.92
CA GLN A 425 -15.06 5.38 34.25
C GLN A 425 -15.40 4.58 32.98
N ILE A 426 -14.43 4.39 32.09
CA ILE A 426 -14.64 3.67 30.82
C ILE A 426 -15.09 2.23 31.10
N GLN A 427 -14.49 1.55 32.09
CA GLN A 427 -14.85 0.18 32.44
C GLN A 427 -16.29 0.05 32.93
N ARG A 428 -16.86 1.08 33.58
CA ARG A 428 -18.27 1.11 33.99
C ARG A 428 -19.21 1.38 32.82
N GLU A 429 -18.78 2.21 31.87
CA GLU A 429 -19.54 2.58 30.67
C GLU A 429 -19.52 1.46 29.61
N GLN A 430 -18.40 0.75 29.47
CA GLN A 430 -18.13 -0.27 28.46
C GLN A 430 -18.17 -1.67 29.09
N GLN A 431 -19.33 -2.12 29.55
CA GLN A 431 -19.46 -3.40 30.27
C GLN A 431 -19.09 -4.63 29.42
N GLU A 432 -19.14 -4.49 28.10
CA GLU A 432 -18.85 -5.57 27.14
C GLU A 432 -17.36 -5.61 26.73
N ALA A 433 -16.55 -4.60 27.06
CA ALA A 433 -15.14 -4.54 26.71
C ALA A 433 -14.22 -4.59 27.94
N ALA A 434 -13.07 -5.26 27.78
CA ALA A 434 -12.02 -5.22 28.79
C ALA A 434 -11.11 -4.00 28.54
N VAL A 435 -10.95 -3.13 29.55
CA VAL A 435 -10.21 -1.88 29.43
C VAL A 435 -8.85 -1.98 30.11
N PHE A 436 -7.77 -1.59 29.43
CA PHE A 436 -6.40 -1.67 29.95
C PHE A 436 -5.63 -0.37 29.75
N LEU A 437 -4.81 0.00 30.74
CA LEU A 437 -3.68 0.90 30.52
C LEU A 437 -2.56 0.14 29.81
N LEU A 438 -2.02 0.64 28.71
CA LEU A 438 -0.80 0.11 28.11
C LEU A 438 0.37 1.01 28.52
N VAL A 439 1.32 0.45 29.25
CA VAL A 439 2.48 1.17 29.80
C VAL A 439 3.80 0.58 29.29
N PRO A 440 4.88 1.36 29.18
CA PRO A 440 6.21 0.85 28.83
C PRO A 440 6.77 -0.11 29.89
N GLU A 441 7.70 -0.96 29.48
CA GLU A 441 8.46 -1.80 30.40
C GLU A 441 9.31 -0.94 31.35
N GLY A 442 9.35 -1.33 32.62
CA GLY A 442 10.10 -0.63 33.67
C GLY A 442 9.37 0.53 34.34
N VAL A 443 8.13 0.84 33.94
CA VAL A 443 7.30 1.83 34.65
C VAL A 443 6.72 1.22 35.93
N GLU A 444 6.92 1.90 37.07
CA GLU A 444 6.37 1.47 38.35
C GLU A 444 4.86 1.69 38.44
N MET A 445 4.10 0.60 38.59
CA MET A 445 2.63 0.63 38.69
C MET A 445 2.11 0.61 40.14
N ASN A 446 2.99 0.80 41.13
CA ASN A 446 2.63 0.72 42.55
C ASN A 446 1.56 1.74 42.97
N ALA A 447 1.48 2.87 42.29
CA ALA A 447 0.46 3.91 42.53
C ALA A 447 -0.91 3.60 41.90
N PHE A 448 -1.02 2.49 41.17
CA PHE A 448 -2.17 2.08 40.35
C PHE A 448 -2.72 0.72 40.80
N ASP A 449 -2.69 0.45 42.11
CA ASP A 449 -3.14 -0.83 42.65
C ASP A 449 -4.60 -1.13 42.24
N GLY A 450 -4.84 -2.34 41.75
CA GLY A 450 -6.13 -2.77 41.22
C GLY A 450 -6.51 -2.21 39.84
N VAL A 451 -5.65 -1.46 39.15
CA VAL A 451 -5.91 -1.00 37.77
C VAL A 451 -5.45 -2.09 36.77
N PRO A 452 -6.30 -2.53 35.83
CA PRO A 452 -5.89 -3.44 34.76
C PRO A 452 -4.88 -2.76 33.82
N TYR A 453 -3.73 -3.40 33.61
CA TYR A 453 -2.72 -2.88 32.70
C TYR A 453 -2.00 -3.96 31.90
N MET A 454 -1.40 -3.50 30.80
CA MET A 454 -0.57 -4.24 29.86
C MET A 454 0.82 -3.62 29.83
N THR A 455 1.86 -4.44 29.72
CA THR A 455 3.25 -3.96 29.64
C THR A 455 3.79 -4.09 28.21
N CYS A 456 3.93 -2.97 27.51
CA CYS A 456 4.65 -2.93 26.24
C CYS A 456 6.11 -3.34 26.48
N PRO A 457 6.67 -4.27 25.68
CA PRO A 457 8.04 -4.79 25.89
C PRO A 457 9.15 -3.77 25.57
N GLN A 458 8.80 -2.53 25.27
CA GLN A 458 9.75 -1.46 25.00
C GLN A 458 9.82 -0.56 26.23
N THR A 459 11.04 -0.27 26.67
CA THR A 459 11.29 0.74 27.71
C THR A 459 11.10 2.14 27.13
N LEU A 460 10.98 3.13 28.02
CA LEU A 460 10.83 4.53 27.60
C LEU A 460 12.00 5.03 26.74
N ASP A 461 13.24 4.62 27.04
CA ASP A 461 14.43 5.01 26.28
C ASP A 461 14.41 4.44 24.85
N ILE A 462 13.94 3.20 24.68
CA ILE A 462 13.79 2.56 23.37
C ILE A 462 12.72 3.30 22.56
N LEU A 463 11.58 3.60 23.18
CA LEU A 463 10.52 4.38 22.54
C LEU A 463 11.05 5.75 22.09
N ASP A 464 11.86 6.43 22.90
CA ASP A 464 12.46 7.72 22.56
C ASP A 464 13.42 7.64 21.37
N GLN A 465 14.20 6.57 21.28
CA GLN A 465 15.08 6.33 20.14
C GLN A 465 14.28 6.12 18.85
N ILE A 466 13.18 5.35 18.91
CA ILE A 466 12.28 5.11 17.78
C ILE A 466 11.66 6.44 17.34
N VAL A 467 11.05 7.19 18.27
CA VAL A 467 10.39 8.47 17.99
C VAL A 467 11.36 9.48 17.39
N ARG A 468 12.57 9.61 17.97
CA ARG A 468 13.59 10.52 17.42
C ARG A 468 13.94 10.16 15.98
N THR A 469 14.15 8.87 15.69
CA THR A 469 14.50 8.40 14.34
C THR A 469 13.39 8.72 13.33
N ARG A 470 12.13 8.53 13.72
CA ARG A 470 10.96 8.86 12.87
C ARG A 470 10.83 10.36 12.63
N LEU A 471 10.94 11.18 13.68
CA LEU A 471 10.89 12.64 13.57
C LEU A 471 12.04 13.20 12.71
N ASP A 472 13.26 12.67 12.88
CA ASP A 472 14.41 13.07 12.07
C ASP A 472 14.23 12.69 10.59
N THR A 473 13.67 11.50 10.32
CA THR A 473 13.33 11.06 8.95
C THR A 473 12.32 12.03 8.31
N MET A 474 11.24 12.37 9.01
CA MET A 474 10.24 13.33 8.51
C MET A 474 10.81 14.72 8.28
N ARG A 475 11.73 15.17 9.14
CA ARG A 475 12.41 16.47 9.01
C ARG A 475 13.31 16.53 7.78
N ILE A 476 13.99 15.43 7.44
CA ILE A 476 14.91 15.35 6.31
C ILE A 476 14.17 15.27 4.98
N ALA A 477 13.02 14.59 4.94
CA ALA A 477 12.30 14.27 3.71
C ALA A 477 11.76 15.47 2.89
N ARG A 478 11.97 16.72 3.33
CA ARG A 478 11.53 17.93 2.58
C ARG A 478 12.42 19.15 2.83
N ARG A 479 13.67 18.93 3.23
CA ARG A 479 14.71 19.95 3.13
C ARG A 479 15.31 19.90 1.74
#